data_AF-A0A7C3S9A6-F1
#
_entry.id   AF-A0A7C3S9A6-F1
#
_cell.length_a   1.000
_cell.length_b   1.000
_cell.length_c   1.000
_cell.angle_alpha   90.00
_cell.angle_beta   90.00
_cell.angle_gamma   90.00
#
_symmetry.space_group_name_H-M   'P 1'
#
loop_
_entity.id
_entity.type
_entity.pdbx_description
1 polymer ?
#
loop_
_entity_poly.entity_id
_entity_poly.type
_entity_poly.pdbx_seq_one_letter_code
_entity_poly.pdbx_strand_id
1 'polypeptide(L)'
;MLVHPYHGSGRWLRGNLHAHTKNSDGKFSLEELVRNYEALGYDFLVITDHNKITPLEGIDSKTLLLPGCEISTDKGHITAVNLKEPIEPNQPSQKVIDAINAQGGIAILAHPNWGENFCHWQQEDLASLDSYAGIEVFNGNILRDTGSPLASDRWDMLLSKGQKCWGYGVDDTHNELDIANGWTMVLADELSPEAIVNALREGRCYASSGVFFEAIEVDETSIRVIARNADRIAFVGKHGRWLKWVNDRFASYRVRGDEGYIRVEAFGPHGSMAWTQPFFVSG
;
A
#
# COMPACT_ATOMS: atom_id res chain seq x y z
N MET A 1 23.56 3.65 10.09
CA MET A 1 22.94 2.31 10.26
C MET A 1 21.68 2.26 9.42
N LEU A 2 21.34 1.12 8.79
CA LEU A 2 20.09 0.96 8.06
C LEU A 2 18.94 0.60 9.00
N VAL A 3 17.86 1.38 8.95
CA VAL A 3 16.58 1.09 9.62
C VAL A 3 15.58 0.67 8.54
N HIS A 4 15.04 -0.53 8.64
CA HIS A 4 14.15 -1.09 7.63
C HIS A 4 13.08 -1.98 8.28
N PRO A 5 11.95 -2.24 7.61
CA PRO A 5 10.91 -3.08 8.21
C PRO A 5 11.11 -4.58 7.96
N TYR A 6 12.00 -4.97 7.04
CA TYR A 6 12.20 -6.37 6.62
C TYR A 6 13.00 -7.22 7.62
N HIS A 7 12.52 -7.31 8.87
CA HIS A 7 13.10 -8.16 9.90
C HIS A 7 12.29 -9.45 10.11
N GLY A 8 12.94 -10.43 10.72
CA GLY A 8 12.32 -11.70 11.13
C GLY A 8 12.08 -12.68 9.98
N SER A 9 11.41 -13.78 10.31
CA SER A 9 10.89 -14.75 9.35
C SER A 9 9.44 -14.42 8.98
N GLY A 10 8.89 -15.19 8.05
CA GLY A 10 7.48 -15.14 7.68
C GLY A 10 7.27 -15.68 6.27
N ARG A 11 6.03 -15.67 5.83
CA ARG A 11 5.66 -15.88 4.43
C ARG A 11 5.04 -14.61 3.87
N TRP A 12 5.21 -14.40 2.57
CA TRP A 12 4.54 -13.33 1.85
C TRP A 12 3.08 -13.70 1.63
N LEU A 13 2.17 -12.88 2.16
CA LEU A 13 0.72 -12.98 2.03
C LEU A 13 0.23 -11.89 1.08
N ARG A 14 -0.49 -12.26 0.03
CA ARG A 14 -1.04 -11.32 -0.95
C ARG A 14 -2.38 -10.80 -0.45
N GLY A 15 -2.55 -9.49 -0.39
CA GLY A 15 -3.85 -8.91 -0.09
C GLY A 15 -4.16 -7.62 -0.83
N ASN A 16 -5.45 -7.34 -0.96
CA ASN A 16 -5.95 -6.05 -1.42
C ASN A 16 -6.53 -5.28 -0.24
N LEU A 17 -6.19 -4.00 -0.14
CA LEU A 17 -6.56 -3.13 0.98
C LEU A 17 -7.72 -2.19 0.65
N HIS A 18 -8.14 -2.12 -0.62
CA HIS A 18 -9.12 -1.15 -1.10
C HIS A 18 -10.08 -1.81 -2.10
N ALA A 19 -11.32 -2.08 -1.68
CA ALA A 19 -12.33 -2.72 -2.51
C ALA A 19 -13.76 -2.38 -2.06
N HIS A 20 -14.64 -2.23 -3.05
CA HIS A 20 -16.01 -1.76 -2.89
C HIS A 20 -17.01 -2.85 -3.28
N THR A 21 -18.11 -2.92 -2.52
CA THR A 21 -19.24 -3.80 -2.79
C THR A 21 -20.47 -2.96 -3.16
N LYS A 22 -21.60 -3.64 -3.44
CA LYS A 22 -22.92 -3.02 -3.59
C LYS A 22 -23.40 -2.28 -2.33
N ASN A 23 -22.71 -2.39 -1.19
CA ASN A 23 -23.03 -1.63 0.02
C ASN A 23 -22.65 -0.14 -0.11
N SER A 24 -21.74 0.20 -1.02
CA SER A 24 -21.51 1.56 -1.49
C SER A 24 -21.76 1.67 -3.00
N ASP A 25 -20.73 1.62 -3.82
CA ASP A 25 -20.77 1.87 -5.26
C ASP A 25 -20.05 0.81 -6.12
N GLY A 26 -19.60 -0.27 -5.50
CA GLY A 26 -19.10 -1.45 -6.20
C GLY A 26 -20.22 -2.23 -6.91
N LYS A 27 -19.85 -2.98 -7.96
CA LYS A 27 -20.77 -3.77 -8.78
C LYS A 27 -20.99 -5.20 -8.28
N PHE A 28 -20.23 -5.66 -7.30
CA PHE A 28 -20.31 -7.01 -6.76
C PHE A 28 -21.00 -7.03 -5.39
N SER A 29 -21.76 -8.09 -5.10
CA SER A 29 -22.06 -8.43 -3.70
C SER A 29 -20.77 -8.78 -2.96
N LEU A 30 -20.81 -8.77 -1.62
CA LEU A 30 -19.68 -9.18 -0.81
C LEU A 30 -19.20 -10.59 -1.20
N GLU A 31 -20.11 -11.55 -1.35
CA GLU A 31 -19.79 -12.92 -1.72
C GLU A 31 -19.23 -13.04 -3.14
N GLU A 32 -19.73 -12.25 -4.10
CA GLU A 32 -19.19 -12.19 -5.46
C GLU A 32 -17.75 -11.68 -5.47
N LEU A 33 -17.50 -10.59 -4.75
CA LEU A 33 -16.18 -9.98 -4.65
C LEU A 33 -15.17 -10.94 -3.99
N VAL A 34 -15.56 -11.53 -2.86
CA VAL A 34 -14.72 -12.49 -2.12
C VAL A 34 -14.37 -13.69 -3.00
N ARG A 35 -15.34 -14.28 -3.72
CA ARG A 35 -15.08 -15.39 -4.64
C ARG A 35 -14.11 -15.02 -5.76
N ASN A 36 -14.17 -13.80 -6.29
CA ASN A 36 -13.25 -13.35 -7.34
C ASN A 36 -11.80 -13.29 -6.82
N TYR A 37 -11.59 -12.76 -5.61
CA TYR A 37 -10.26 -12.69 -5.00
C TYR A 37 -9.72 -14.06 -4.57
N GLU A 38 -10.59 -14.92 -4.03
CA GLU A 38 -10.23 -16.31 -3.71
C GLU A 38 -9.77 -17.10 -4.93
N ALA A 39 -10.47 -16.94 -6.07
CA ALA A 39 -10.10 -17.59 -7.33
C ALA A 39 -8.71 -17.17 -7.83
N LEU A 40 -8.23 -15.99 -7.41
CA LEU A 40 -6.90 -15.46 -7.74
C LEU A 40 -5.85 -15.72 -6.65
N GLY A 41 -6.21 -16.47 -5.60
CA GLY A 41 -5.31 -16.87 -4.53
C GLY A 41 -4.87 -15.73 -3.62
N TYR A 42 -5.71 -14.72 -3.41
CA TYR A 42 -5.46 -13.71 -2.38
C TYR A 42 -5.61 -14.32 -0.98
N ASP A 43 -4.64 -14.07 -0.12
CA ASP A 43 -4.65 -14.55 1.25
C ASP A 43 -5.59 -13.72 2.12
N PHE A 44 -5.69 -12.41 1.86
CA PHE A 44 -6.59 -11.53 2.59
C PHE A 44 -7.20 -10.42 1.73
N LEU A 45 -8.35 -9.89 2.16
CA LEU A 45 -9.09 -8.82 1.49
C LEU A 45 -9.68 -7.88 2.55
N VAL A 46 -9.48 -6.58 2.37
CA VAL A 46 -10.14 -5.55 3.17
C VAL A 46 -11.32 -5.00 2.38
N ILE A 47 -12.50 -4.99 3.00
CA ILE A 47 -13.71 -4.41 2.40
C ILE A 47 -13.83 -2.97 2.89
N THR A 48 -13.80 -2.02 1.97
CA THR A 48 -13.65 -0.58 2.27
C THR A 48 -14.72 0.26 1.58
N ASP A 49 -15.96 -0.21 1.63
CA ASP A 49 -17.11 0.53 1.12
C ASP A 49 -17.14 1.98 1.64
N HIS A 50 -17.54 2.92 0.78
CA HIS A 50 -17.53 4.33 1.12
C HIS A 50 -18.36 4.65 2.36
N ASN A 51 -17.71 5.20 3.38
CA ASN A 51 -18.31 5.72 4.61
C ASN A 51 -19.19 4.70 5.37
N LYS A 52 -19.02 3.40 5.10
CA LYS A 52 -19.81 2.32 5.69
C LYS A 52 -18.92 1.12 5.98
N ILE A 53 -19.09 0.53 7.16
CA ILE A 53 -18.52 -0.79 7.45
C ILE A 53 -19.49 -1.84 6.91
N THR A 54 -18.99 -2.68 6.01
CA THR A 54 -19.75 -3.82 5.48
C THR A 54 -19.66 -4.99 6.47
N PRO A 55 -20.80 -5.52 6.97
CA PRO A 55 -20.81 -6.71 7.83
C PRO A 55 -20.18 -7.90 7.10
N LEU A 56 -19.29 -8.61 7.79
CA LEU A 56 -18.55 -9.75 7.24
C LEU A 56 -19.02 -11.08 7.85
N GLU A 57 -19.92 -11.04 8.81
CA GLU A 57 -20.42 -12.20 9.53
C GLU A 57 -21.16 -13.16 8.58
N GLY A 58 -20.83 -14.44 8.68
CA GLY A 58 -21.49 -15.50 7.90
C GLY A 58 -20.93 -15.70 6.48
N ILE A 59 -19.89 -14.98 6.08
CA ILE A 59 -19.16 -15.24 4.84
C ILE A 59 -18.20 -16.42 5.05
N ASP A 60 -18.48 -17.54 4.39
CA ASP A 60 -17.57 -18.69 4.33
C ASP A 60 -16.47 -18.41 3.28
N SER A 61 -15.25 -18.15 3.75
CA SER A 61 -14.12 -17.80 2.88
C SER A 61 -12.80 -18.39 3.37
N LYS A 62 -11.97 -18.80 2.41
CA LYS A 62 -10.55 -19.15 2.61
C LYS A 62 -9.66 -17.91 2.65
N THR A 63 -10.09 -16.84 2.00
CA THR A 63 -9.42 -15.53 2.08
C THR A 63 -9.81 -14.88 3.40
N LEU A 64 -8.82 -14.41 4.15
CA LEU A 64 -9.07 -13.68 5.39
C LEU A 64 -9.71 -12.34 5.08
N LEU A 65 -10.92 -12.11 5.58
CA LEU A 65 -11.62 -10.84 5.42
C LEU A 65 -11.33 -9.91 6.60
N LEU A 66 -11.00 -8.66 6.32
CA LEU A 66 -10.86 -7.62 7.33
C LEU A 66 -11.89 -6.50 7.11
N PRO A 67 -12.51 -5.99 8.17
CA PRO A 67 -13.41 -4.84 8.05
C PRO A 67 -12.59 -3.59 7.79
N GLY A 68 -13.12 -2.70 6.96
CA GLY A 68 -12.54 -1.41 6.65
C GLY A 68 -13.61 -0.42 6.20
N CYS A 69 -13.15 0.73 5.73
CA CYS A 69 -14.00 1.79 5.21
C CYS A 69 -13.12 2.77 4.43
N GLU A 70 -13.51 3.18 3.23
CA GLU A 70 -12.94 4.39 2.62
C GLU A 70 -13.75 5.60 3.09
N ILE A 71 -13.13 6.41 3.95
CA ILE A 71 -13.78 7.55 4.60
C ILE A 71 -13.48 8.81 3.79
N SER A 72 -14.53 9.46 3.31
CA SER A 72 -14.44 10.79 2.70
C SER A 72 -14.19 11.84 3.78
N THR A 73 -13.16 12.68 3.61
CA THR A 73 -12.80 13.74 4.57
C THR A 73 -12.91 15.12 3.93
N ASP A 74 -12.57 16.18 4.66
CA ASP A 74 -12.52 17.55 4.15
C ASP A 74 -11.46 17.80 3.06
N LYS A 75 -10.44 16.93 2.96
CA LYS A 75 -9.32 17.09 2.01
C LYS A 75 -9.21 16.00 0.96
N GLY A 76 -9.59 14.77 1.28
CA GLY A 76 -9.43 13.62 0.41
C GLY A 76 -9.98 12.35 1.05
N HIS A 77 -9.65 11.20 0.49
CA HIS A 77 -10.13 9.91 0.97
C HIS A 77 -9.08 9.18 1.82
N ILE A 78 -9.55 8.52 2.87
CA ILE A 78 -8.71 7.73 3.78
C ILE A 78 -9.25 6.30 3.84
N THR A 79 -8.44 5.36 3.39
CA THR A 79 -8.70 3.93 3.52
C THR A 79 -8.36 3.49 4.94
N ALA A 80 -9.38 3.13 5.71
CA ALA A 80 -9.23 2.56 7.05
C ALA A 80 -9.23 1.04 6.96
N VAL A 81 -8.19 0.40 7.49
CA VAL A 81 -8.13 -1.07 7.65
C VAL A 81 -8.32 -1.42 9.13
N ASN A 82 -9.07 -2.50 9.38
CA ASN A 82 -9.41 -3.00 10.73
C ASN A 82 -10.23 -1.99 11.54
N LEU A 83 -11.23 -1.38 10.89
CA LEU A 83 -12.19 -0.47 11.51
C LEU A 83 -13.34 -1.26 12.14
N LYS A 84 -13.74 -0.90 13.37
CA LYS A 84 -14.77 -1.63 14.14
C LYS A 84 -16.08 -0.86 14.22
N GLU A 85 -15.99 0.45 14.41
CA GLU A 85 -17.11 1.36 14.54
C GLU A 85 -17.05 2.42 13.43
N PRO A 86 -18.20 2.82 12.85
CA PRO A 86 -18.24 3.82 11.80
C PRO A 86 -17.68 5.16 12.32
N ILE A 87 -17.02 5.89 11.41
CA ILE A 87 -16.54 7.25 11.64
C ILE A 87 -17.37 8.18 10.76
N GLU A 88 -17.85 9.28 11.33
CA GLU A 88 -18.62 10.28 10.59
C GLU A 88 -17.80 10.85 9.42
N PRO A 89 -18.35 10.89 8.19
CA PRO A 89 -17.66 11.42 7.03
C PRO A 89 -17.57 12.95 7.04
N ASN A 90 -16.78 13.50 6.11
CA ASN A 90 -16.57 14.94 5.90
C ASN A 90 -16.02 15.67 7.14
N GLN A 91 -15.36 14.94 8.04
CA GLN A 91 -14.64 15.50 9.17
C GLN A 91 -13.21 15.89 8.76
N PRO A 92 -12.54 16.77 9.54
CA PRO A 92 -11.13 17.08 9.35
C PRO A 92 -10.27 15.81 9.26
N SER A 93 -9.44 15.67 8.22
CA SER A 93 -8.65 14.46 7.96
C SER A 93 -7.86 13.98 9.18
N GLN A 94 -7.26 14.89 9.96
CA GLN A 94 -6.52 14.51 11.18
C GLN A 94 -7.43 13.84 12.22
N LYS A 95 -8.65 14.34 12.43
CA LYS A 95 -9.60 13.72 13.36
C LYS A 95 -10.01 12.32 12.92
N VAL A 96 -10.14 12.11 11.60
CA VAL A 96 -10.44 10.80 11.03
C VAL A 96 -9.28 9.84 11.24
N ILE A 97 -8.04 10.27 10.98
CA ILE A 97 -6.82 9.48 11.24
C ILE A 97 -6.75 9.06 12.72
N ASP A 98 -6.93 10.02 13.63
CA ASP A 98 -6.88 9.77 15.07
C ASP A 98 -7.96 8.78 15.51
N ALA A 99 -9.18 8.91 14.96
CA ALA A 99 -10.29 8.01 15.25
C ALA A 99 -10.05 6.58 14.72
N ILE A 100 -9.47 6.43 13.53
CA ILE A 100 -9.07 5.10 12.99
C ILE A 100 -8.04 4.46 13.92
N ASN A 101 -7.00 5.22 14.29
CA ASN A 101 -5.92 4.73 15.14
C ASN A 101 -6.41 4.36 16.55
N ALA A 102 -7.35 5.13 17.12
CA ALA A 102 -7.93 4.85 18.43
C ALA A 102 -8.68 3.50 18.48
N GLN A 103 -9.14 2.99 17.34
CA GLN A 103 -9.80 1.68 17.24
C GLN A 103 -8.80 0.50 17.05
N GLY A 104 -7.51 0.81 16.90
CA GLY A 104 -6.47 -0.15 16.54
C GLY A 104 -6.40 -0.45 15.03
N GLY A 105 -7.01 0.42 14.21
CA GLY A 105 -6.90 0.36 12.76
C GLY A 105 -5.59 0.94 12.23
N ILE A 106 -5.53 1.09 10.90
CA ILE A 106 -4.50 1.89 10.22
C ILE A 106 -5.18 2.80 9.19
N ALA A 107 -4.71 4.04 9.11
CA ALA A 107 -5.14 5.02 8.14
C ALA A 107 -4.16 5.08 6.96
N ILE A 108 -4.67 4.91 5.74
CA ILE A 108 -3.91 5.02 4.49
C ILE A 108 -4.54 6.14 3.65
N LEU A 109 -3.75 7.11 3.20
CA LEU A 109 -4.26 8.19 2.35
C LEU A 109 -4.43 7.65 0.93
N ALA A 110 -5.67 7.60 0.48
CA ALA A 110 -6.05 6.93 -0.76
C ALA A 110 -5.72 7.79 -1.98
N HIS A 111 -5.32 7.12 -3.05
CA HIS A 111 -5.12 7.65 -4.42
C HIS A 111 -4.75 9.14 -4.53
N PRO A 112 -3.56 9.57 -4.05
CA PRO A 112 -3.16 10.98 -4.03
C PRO A 112 -3.27 11.72 -5.37
N ASN A 113 -3.09 11.00 -6.47
CA ASN A 113 -3.07 11.53 -7.83
C ASN A 113 -4.36 11.25 -8.63
N TRP A 114 -5.47 10.89 -7.98
CA TRP A 114 -6.76 10.76 -8.65
C TRP A 114 -7.32 12.12 -9.14
N GLY A 115 -8.12 12.08 -10.19
CA GLY A 115 -8.81 13.23 -10.78
C GLY A 115 -8.04 13.94 -11.92
N GLU A 116 -8.75 14.78 -12.67
CA GLU A 116 -8.26 15.46 -13.88
C GLU A 116 -6.99 16.30 -13.67
N ASN A 117 -6.80 16.81 -12.47
CA ASN A 117 -5.62 17.61 -12.08
C ASN A 117 -4.50 16.79 -11.45
N PHE A 118 -4.63 15.46 -11.41
CA PHE A 118 -3.64 14.54 -10.84
C PHE A 118 -3.33 14.89 -9.38
N CYS A 119 -4.36 15.34 -8.66
CA CYS A 119 -4.23 15.97 -7.35
C CYS A 119 -5.56 15.85 -6.60
N HIS A 120 -5.77 14.67 -6.01
CA HIS A 120 -6.81 14.46 -5.01
C HIS A 120 -6.34 14.98 -3.65
N TRP A 121 -5.06 14.78 -3.36
CA TRP A 121 -4.40 15.31 -2.17
C TRP A 121 -3.37 16.37 -2.55
N GLN A 122 -3.48 17.57 -1.96
CA GLN A 122 -2.39 18.55 -2.03
C GLN A 122 -1.16 18.02 -1.29
N GLN A 123 0.03 18.31 -1.80
CA GLN A 123 1.25 17.82 -1.17
C GLN A 123 1.45 18.38 0.24
N GLU A 124 1.07 19.64 0.43
CA GLU A 124 1.12 20.34 1.72
C GLU A 124 0.20 19.68 2.72
N ASP A 125 -0.96 19.20 2.28
CA ASP A 125 -1.92 18.50 3.13
C ASP A 125 -1.36 17.15 3.60
N LEU A 126 -0.86 16.32 2.67
CA LEU A 126 -0.18 15.06 3.00
C LEU A 126 0.96 15.27 4.01
N ALA A 127 1.72 16.35 3.83
CA ALA A 127 2.86 16.67 4.69
C ALA A 127 2.46 17.24 6.06
N SER A 128 1.27 17.80 6.19
CA SER A 128 0.77 18.44 7.42
C SER A 128 0.07 17.49 8.39
N LEU A 129 -0.32 16.30 7.91
CA LEU A 129 -1.01 15.30 8.71
C LEU A 129 -0.01 14.43 9.47
N ASP A 130 -0.43 13.96 10.63
CA ASP A 130 0.36 13.10 11.51
C ASP A 130 -0.31 11.74 11.69
N SER A 131 0.49 10.72 12.01
CA SER A 131 0.03 9.39 12.46
C SER A 131 -0.80 8.56 11.46
N TYR A 132 -0.82 8.92 10.17
CA TYR A 132 -1.25 7.98 9.14
C TYR A 132 -0.12 6.98 8.85
N ALA A 133 -0.46 5.74 8.45
CA ALA A 133 0.52 4.69 8.21
C ALA A 133 1.29 4.92 6.89
N GLY A 134 0.57 5.37 5.86
CA GLY A 134 1.16 5.60 4.56
C GLY A 134 0.19 6.13 3.52
N ILE A 135 0.59 6.06 2.25
CA ILE A 135 -0.23 6.44 1.10
C ILE A 135 -0.33 5.29 0.11
N GLU A 136 -1.36 5.31 -0.72
CA GLU A 136 -1.41 4.46 -1.91
C GLU A 136 -0.40 4.99 -2.95
N VAL A 137 0.68 4.25 -3.16
CA VAL A 137 1.71 4.58 -4.17
C VAL A 137 1.36 4.01 -5.53
N PHE A 138 0.47 3.01 -5.55
CA PHE A 138 -0.16 2.48 -6.74
C PHE A 138 -1.64 2.19 -6.46
N ASN A 139 -2.54 2.73 -7.29
CA ASN A 139 -3.96 2.43 -7.27
C ASN A 139 -4.41 1.90 -8.64
N GLY A 140 -4.94 0.68 -8.66
CA GLY A 140 -5.30 -0.06 -9.86
C GLY A 140 -6.50 0.50 -10.63
N ASN A 141 -7.46 1.13 -9.94
CA ASN A 141 -8.67 1.70 -10.54
C ASN A 141 -8.32 2.84 -11.52
N ILE A 142 -7.33 3.65 -11.17
CA ILE A 142 -6.86 4.79 -11.98
C ILE A 142 -6.12 4.34 -13.27
N LEU A 143 -5.91 3.03 -13.48
CA LEU A 143 -5.53 2.55 -14.82
C LEU A 143 -6.64 2.81 -15.86
N ARG A 144 -7.90 2.85 -15.43
CA ARG A 144 -9.05 3.15 -16.29
C ARG A 144 -9.79 4.42 -15.91
N ASP A 145 -9.64 4.91 -14.69
CA ASP A 145 -10.18 6.19 -14.25
C ASP A 145 -9.20 7.35 -14.50
N THR A 146 -9.63 8.58 -14.20
CA THR A 146 -8.88 9.80 -14.47
C THR A 146 -7.80 10.04 -13.42
N GLY A 147 -6.62 10.46 -13.85
CA GLY A 147 -5.50 10.82 -12.99
C GLY A 147 -4.25 10.01 -13.29
N SER A 148 -3.40 9.80 -12.29
CA SER A 148 -2.25 8.89 -12.38
C SER A 148 -2.38 7.75 -11.38
N PRO A 149 -2.25 6.48 -11.79
CA PRO A 149 -2.24 5.34 -10.88
C PRO A 149 -1.00 5.33 -9.99
N LEU A 150 0.07 6.05 -10.36
CA LEU A 150 1.30 6.15 -9.60
C LEU A 150 1.31 7.41 -8.74
N ALA A 151 1.68 7.26 -7.47
CA ALA A 151 1.95 8.34 -6.53
C ALA A 151 3.33 8.22 -5.84
N SER A 152 4.29 7.58 -6.52
CA SER A 152 5.68 7.48 -6.04
C SER A 152 6.35 8.85 -5.92
N ASP A 153 5.97 9.81 -6.76
CA ASP A 153 6.39 11.21 -6.69
C ASP A 153 5.95 11.89 -5.38
N ARG A 154 4.68 11.73 -5.00
CA ARG A 154 4.12 12.23 -3.73
C ARG A 154 4.83 11.60 -2.53
N TRP A 155 5.08 10.29 -2.62
CA TRP A 155 5.79 9.55 -1.59
C TRP A 155 7.22 10.06 -1.41
N ASP A 156 7.95 10.24 -2.51
CA ASP A 156 9.33 10.73 -2.52
C ASP A 156 9.44 12.13 -1.93
N MET A 157 8.45 13.01 -2.15
CA MET A 157 8.40 14.34 -1.54
C MET A 157 8.27 14.28 -0.01
N LEU A 158 7.44 13.36 0.52
CA LEU A 158 7.30 13.14 1.96
C LEU A 158 8.60 12.57 2.56
N LEU A 159 9.11 11.49 1.96
CA LEU A 159 10.33 10.82 2.43
C LEU A 159 11.56 11.76 2.41
N SER A 160 11.65 12.64 1.41
CA SER A 160 12.76 13.59 1.30
C SER A 160 12.73 14.69 2.36
N LYS A 161 11.56 14.97 2.95
CA LYS A 161 11.41 15.84 4.12
C LYS A 161 11.69 15.11 5.44
N GLY A 162 12.02 13.81 5.39
CA GLY A 162 12.26 12.98 6.56
C GLY A 162 11.00 12.42 7.21
N GLN A 163 9.84 12.55 6.58
CA GLN A 163 8.61 11.94 7.08
C GLN A 163 8.67 10.43 6.91
N LYS A 164 8.29 9.70 7.96
CA LYS A 164 8.15 8.24 7.91
C LYS A 164 6.74 7.92 7.44
N CYS A 165 6.65 7.40 6.23
CA CYS A 165 5.39 7.10 5.55
C CYS A 165 5.60 5.84 4.70
N TRP A 166 4.72 4.86 4.83
CA TRP A 166 4.75 3.64 4.03
C TRP A 166 4.04 3.81 2.69
N GLY A 167 4.37 2.96 1.73
CA GLY A 167 3.74 2.90 0.42
C GLY A 167 2.95 1.61 0.24
N TYR A 168 1.67 1.72 -0.12
CA TYR A 168 0.78 0.59 -0.36
C TYR A 168 0.33 0.52 -1.82
N GLY A 169 0.13 -0.70 -2.31
CA GLY A 169 -0.45 -0.97 -3.63
C GLY A 169 -1.82 -1.60 -3.46
N VAL A 170 -2.81 -1.10 -4.20
CA VAL A 170 -4.20 -1.55 -4.08
C VAL A 170 -4.89 -1.62 -5.43
N ASP A 171 -6.01 -2.34 -5.49
CA ASP A 171 -6.86 -2.38 -6.67
C ASP A 171 -7.85 -1.23 -6.72
N ASP A 172 -8.46 -0.87 -5.57
CA ASP A 172 -9.61 0.05 -5.50
C ASP A 172 -10.77 -0.47 -6.37
N THR A 173 -11.16 -1.71 -6.07
CA THR A 173 -12.06 -2.48 -6.93
C THR A 173 -13.49 -2.02 -6.85
N HIS A 174 -14.05 -1.64 -8.00
CA HIS A 174 -15.47 -1.37 -8.18
C HIS A 174 -16.12 -2.37 -9.14
N ASN A 175 -15.37 -2.93 -10.09
CA ASN A 175 -15.86 -3.91 -11.06
C ASN A 175 -14.77 -4.89 -11.52
N GLU A 176 -15.11 -5.78 -12.44
CA GLU A 176 -14.25 -6.86 -12.92
C GLU A 176 -12.91 -6.39 -13.53
N LEU A 177 -12.87 -5.16 -14.08
CA LEU A 177 -11.66 -4.60 -14.70
C LEU A 177 -10.65 -4.08 -13.67
N ASP A 178 -11.06 -3.91 -12.41
CA ASP A 178 -10.22 -3.35 -11.35
C ASP A 178 -9.45 -4.42 -10.57
N ILE A 179 -9.86 -5.68 -10.71
CA ILE A 179 -9.35 -6.77 -9.88
C ILE A 179 -7.95 -7.18 -10.34
N ALA A 180 -7.04 -7.30 -9.37
CA ALA A 180 -5.66 -7.77 -9.54
C ALA A 180 -4.79 -6.91 -10.47
N ASN A 181 -5.04 -5.60 -10.45
CA ASN A 181 -4.18 -4.57 -11.02
C ASN A 181 -3.09 -4.11 -10.03
N GLY A 182 -3.38 -4.12 -8.73
CA GLY A 182 -2.50 -3.68 -7.66
C GLY A 182 -2.77 -4.39 -6.33
N TRP A 183 -1.74 -4.68 -5.55
CA TRP A 183 -1.87 -5.34 -4.26
C TRP A 183 -0.69 -5.06 -3.34
N THR A 184 -0.86 -5.43 -2.07
CA THR A 184 0.18 -5.36 -1.05
C THR A 184 0.56 -6.77 -0.62
N MET A 185 1.85 -7.07 -0.62
CA MET A 185 2.42 -8.32 -0.14
C MET A 185 2.91 -8.10 1.28
N VAL A 186 2.31 -8.78 2.25
CA VAL A 186 2.60 -8.64 3.68
C VAL A 186 3.50 -9.79 4.15
N LEU A 187 4.57 -9.49 4.87
CA LEU A 187 5.41 -10.48 5.51
C LEU A 187 4.89 -10.75 6.93
N ALA A 188 4.28 -11.92 7.13
CA ALA A 188 3.76 -12.33 8.43
C ALA A 188 4.00 -13.83 8.66
N ASP A 189 4.11 -14.22 9.93
CA ASP A 189 4.30 -15.62 10.32
C ASP A 189 3.00 -16.45 10.22
N GLU A 190 1.83 -15.79 10.28
CA GLU A 190 0.52 -16.41 10.21
C GLU A 190 -0.50 -15.56 9.45
N LEU A 191 -1.58 -16.19 9.00
CA LEU A 191 -2.72 -15.51 8.39
C LEU A 191 -3.78 -15.22 9.47
N SER A 192 -3.64 -14.08 10.15
CA SER A 192 -4.59 -13.59 11.15
C SER A 192 -4.78 -12.08 11.03
N PRO A 193 -5.94 -11.52 11.45
CA PRO A 193 -6.17 -10.07 11.38
C PRO A 193 -5.09 -9.27 12.11
N GLU A 194 -4.69 -9.71 13.29
CA GLU A 194 -3.66 -9.06 14.10
C GLU A 194 -2.29 -9.06 13.39
N ALA A 195 -1.87 -10.21 12.86
CA ALA A 195 -0.60 -10.32 12.16
C ALA A 195 -0.55 -9.43 10.89
N ILE A 196 -1.63 -9.41 10.10
CA ILE A 196 -1.74 -8.56 8.92
C ILE A 196 -1.69 -7.07 9.29
N VAL A 197 -2.51 -6.64 10.26
CA VAL A 197 -2.59 -5.24 10.66
C VAL A 197 -1.27 -4.74 11.26
N ASN A 198 -0.62 -5.55 12.11
CA ASN A 198 0.67 -5.20 12.68
C ASN A 198 1.76 -5.10 11.62
N ALA A 199 1.81 -6.06 10.68
CA ALA A 199 2.78 -6.04 9.60
C ALA A 199 2.57 -4.83 8.67
N LEU A 200 1.33 -4.47 8.34
CA LEU A 200 1.03 -3.26 7.58
C LEU A 200 1.45 -1.98 8.33
N ARG A 201 1.17 -1.89 9.64
CA ARG A 201 1.54 -0.75 10.50
C ARG A 201 3.05 -0.56 10.60
N GLU A 202 3.79 -1.66 10.71
CA GLU A 202 5.25 -1.66 10.83
C GLU A 202 5.95 -1.54 9.46
N GLY A 203 5.21 -1.54 8.35
CA GLY A 203 5.77 -1.50 7.01
C GLY A 203 6.41 -2.83 6.58
N ARG A 204 6.11 -3.96 7.23
CA ARG A 204 6.56 -5.31 6.86
C ARG A 204 5.84 -5.80 5.60
N CYS A 205 5.89 -5.02 4.53
CA CYS A 205 5.20 -5.28 3.28
C CYS A 205 5.92 -4.69 2.06
N TYR A 206 5.44 -4.98 0.86
CA TYR A 206 5.79 -4.27 -0.36
C TYR A 206 4.56 -4.15 -1.27
N ALA A 207 4.49 -3.09 -2.08
CA ALA A 207 3.43 -2.88 -3.05
C ALA A 207 3.79 -3.56 -4.39
N SER A 208 2.79 -4.02 -5.16
CA SER A 208 3.00 -4.64 -6.46
C SER A 208 1.83 -4.42 -7.41
N SER A 209 2.13 -4.32 -8.70
CA SER A 209 1.18 -4.38 -9.81
C SER A 209 1.54 -5.50 -10.80
N GLY A 210 2.24 -6.55 -10.31
CA GLY A 210 2.64 -7.71 -11.12
C GLY A 210 4.05 -8.22 -10.89
N VAL A 211 4.91 -7.49 -10.19
CA VAL A 211 6.28 -7.95 -9.89
C VAL A 211 6.38 -8.54 -8.48
N PHE A 212 7.10 -9.66 -8.33
CA PHE A 212 7.26 -10.35 -7.04
C PHE A 212 8.70 -10.30 -6.56
N PHE A 213 8.93 -9.80 -5.35
CA PHE A 213 10.21 -9.96 -4.66
C PHE A 213 10.32 -11.37 -4.07
N GLU A 214 11.32 -12.13 -4.49
CA GLU A 214 11.68 -13.43 -3.89
C GLU A 214 12.54 -13.23 -2.64
N ALA A 215 13.36 -12.17 -2.63
CA ALA A 215 14.22 -11.83 -1.52
C ALA A 215 14.35 -10.30 -1.39
N ILE A 216 14.24 -9.81 -0.15
CA ILE A 216 14.62 -8.46 0.27
C ILE A 216 15.54 -8.65 1.47
N GLU A 217 16.85 -8.60 1.22
CA GLU A 217 17.87 -8.89 2.20
C GLU A 217 18.62 -7.61 2.56
N VAL A 218 18.81 -7.39 3.85
CA VAL A 218 19.50 -6.21 4.37
C VAL A 218 20.57 -6.66 5.35
N ASP A 219 21.78 -6.16 5.17
CA ASP A 219 22.83 -6.18 6.18
C ASP A 219 23.12 -4.75 6.66
N GLU A 220 24.13 -4.55 7.52
CA GLU A 220 24.42 -3.24 8.13
C GLU A 220 24.58 -2.09 7.12
N THR A 221 25.08 -2.38 5.92
CA THR A 221 25.41 -1.36 4.91
C THR A 221 24.94 -1.68 3.50
N SER A 222 24.26 -2.80 3.28
CA SER A 222 23.86 -3.25 1.96
C SER A 222 22.40 -3.71 1.90
N ILE A 223 21.76 -3.36 0.79
CA ILE A 223 20.42 -3.80 0.43
C ILE A 223 20.57 -4.68 -0.81
N ARG A 224 20.00 -5.88 -0.77
CA ARG A 224 20.00 -6.83 -1.89
C ARG A 224 18.57 -7.27 -2.16
N VAL A 225 18.18 -7.29 -3.43
CA VAL A 225 16.86 -7.74 -3.84
C VAL A 225 16.93 -8.72 -4.99
N ILE A 226 16.02 -9.68 -4.98
CA ILE A 226 15.74 -10.57 -6.11
C ILE A 226 14.25 -10.41 -6.43
N ALA A 227 13.92 -9.97 -7.65
CA ALA A 227 12.56 -9.84 -8.12
C ALA A 227 12.31 -10.81 -9.28
N ARG A 228 11.48 -11.84 -9.05
CA ARG A 228 11.31 -13.03 -9.91
C ARG A 228 11.19 -12.71 -11.39
N ASN A 229 10.37 -11.71 -11.69
CA ASN A 229 9.94 -11.34 -13.04
C ASN A 229 10.27 -9.88 -13.38
N ALA A 230 11.32 -9.31 -12.78
CA ALA A 230 11.79 -7.97 -13.11
C ALA A 230 12.74 -7.99 -14.32
N ASP A 231 12.52 -7.04 -15.24
CA ASP A 231 13.43 -6.68 -16.33
C ASP A 231 14.46 -5.63 -15.87
N ARG A 232 14.10 -4.81 -14.87
CA ARG A 232 14.95 -3.77 -14.30
C ARG A 232 14.66 -3.59 -12.82
N ILE A 233 15.71 -3.29 -12.06
CA ILE A 233 15.62 -2.85 -10.67
C ILE A 233 16.34 -1.51 -10.50
N ALA A 234 15.70 -0.55 -9.83
CA ALA A 234 16.26 0.75 -9.48
C ALA A 234 16.26 0.96 -7.96
N PHE A 235 17.38 1.47 -7.43
CA PHE A 235 17.47 2.01 -6.09
C PHE A 235 17.22 3.51 -6.16
N VAL A 236 16.18 3.97 -5.48
CA VAL A 236 15.67 5.35 -5.53
C VAL A 236 15.98 6.03 -4.19
N GLY A 237 16.45 7.28 -4.24
CA GLY A 237 16.68 8.11 -3.06
C GLY A 237 15.94 9.45 -3.15
N LYS A 238 16.41 10.44 -2.37
CA LYS A 238 15.77 11.77 -2.27
C LYS A 238 15.27 12.32 -3.62
N HIS A 239 14.04 12.81 -3.57
CA HIS A 239 13.28 13.39 -4.67
C HIS A 239 13.11 12.42 -5.86
N GLY A 240 13.01 11.12 -5.59
CA GLY A 240 12.79 10.11 -6.63
C GLY A 240 14.00 9.85 -7.53
N ARG A 241 15.19 10.32 -7.13
CA ARG A 241 16.39 10.15 -7.95
C ARG A 241 16.86 8.70 -7.92
N TRP A 242 17.00 8.09 -9.09
CA TRP A 242 17.66 6.80 -9.22
C TRP A 242 19.14 6.94 -8.87
N LEU A 243 19.55 6.29 -7.78
CA LEU A 243 20.92 6.23 -7.30
C LEU A 243 21.73 5.16 -8.01
N LYS A 244 21.06 4.09 -8.45
CA LYS A 244 21.59 2.97 -9.23
C LYS A 244 20.42 2.27 -9.93
N TRP A 245 20.64 1.77 -11.14
CA TRP A 245 19.73 0.81 -11.77
C TRP A 245 20.51 -0.31 -12.44
N VAL A 246 19.86 -1.46 -12.58
CA VAL A 246 20.38 -2.64 -13.28
C VAL A 246 19.26 -3.22 -14.16
N ASN A 247 19.61 -3.72 -15.35
CA ASN A 247 18.69 -4.46 -16.21
C ASN A 247 18.82 -5.96 -15.92
N ASP A 248 18.42 -6.35 -14.70
CA ASP A 248 18.51 -7.71 -14.20
C ASP A 248 17.45 -7.91 -13.10
N ARG A 249 17.10 -9.16 -12.82
CA ARG A 249 16.21 -9.59 -11.73
C ARG A 249 16.89 -9.54 -10.35
N PHE A 250 18.20 -9.36 -10.31
CA PHE A 250 18.98 -9.23 -9.08
C PHE A 250 19.68 -7.88 -9.02
N ALA A 251 19.62 -7.22 -7.87
CA ALA A 251 20.32 -5.97 -7.65
C ALA A 251 20.81 -5.83 -6.21
N SER A 252 21.90 -5.09 -6.04
CA SER A 252 22.42 -4.71 -4.74
C SER A 252 22.86 -3.26 -4.69
N TYR A 253 22.77 -2.66 -3.51
CA TYR A 253 23.21 -1.29 -3.25
C TYR A 253 23.94 -1.22 -1.91
N ARG A 254 25.09 -0.53 -1.90
CA ARG A 254 25.84 -0.24 -0.69
C ARG A 254 25.62 1.21 -0.29
N VAL A 255 25.16 1.42 0.94
CA VAL A 255 24.82 2.72 1.51
C VAL A 255 26.08 3.55 1.72
N ARG A 256 26.02 4.84 1.37
CA ARG A 256 27.09 5.83 1.58
C ARG A 256 26.94 6.59 2.90
N GLY A 257 25.72 6.71 3.42
CA GLY A 257 25.42 7.39 4.68
C GLY A 257 24.72 8.74 4.50
N ASP A 258 24.66 9.28 3.28
CA ASP A 258 24.10 10.60 2.97
C ASP A 258 22.73 10.55 2.28
N GLU A 259 22.22 9.35 1.99
CA GLU A 259 21.01 9.16 1.19
C GLU A 259 19.75 9.65 1.91
N GLY A 260 19.70 9.59 3.24
CA GLY A 260 18.50 9.81 4.05
C GLY A 260 17.51 8.64 3.98
N TYR A 261 17.11 8.24 2.77
CA TYR A 261 16.40 6.99 2.53
C TYR A 261 16.81 6.38 1.19
N ILE A 262 16.61 5.07 1.07
CA ILE A 262 16.66 4.33 -0.17
C ILE A 262 15.36 3.54 -0.27
N ARG A 263 14.77 3.41 -1.45
CA ARG A 263 13.68 2.45 -1.74
C ARG A 263 14.01 1.73 -3.04
N VAL A 264 13.35 0.60 -3.29
CA VAL A 264 13.59 -0.19 -4.49
C VAL A 264 12.33 -0.21 -5.34
N GLU A 265 12.48 0.12 -6.62
CA GLU A 265 11.47 -0.11 -7.66
C GLU A 265 11.95 -1.24 -8.57
N ALA A 266 11.14 -2.27 -8.70
CA ALA A 266 11.33 -3.33 -9.69
C ALA A 266 10.32 -3.14 -10.81
N PHE A 267 10.78 -3.20 -12.04
CA PHE A 267 9.99 -3.05 -13.26
C PHE A 267 9.99 -4.38 -13.99
N GLY A 268 8.81 -4.87 -14.35
CA GLY A 268 8.61 -6.13 -15.04
C GLY A 268 7.91 -5.96 -16.39
N PRO A 269 7.48 -7.09 -16.99
CA PRO A 269 6.84 -7.08 -18.29
C PRO A 269 5.50 -6.34 -18.24
N HIS A 270 5.08 -5.83 -19.40
CA HIS A 270 3.78 -5.15 -19.59
C HIS A 270 3.54 -3.95 -18.67
N GLY A 271 4.61 -3.31 -18.17
CA GLY A 271 4.49 -2.15 -17.27
C GLY A 271 4.20 -2.52 -15.82
N SER A 272 4.25 -3.81 -15.46
CA SER A 272 4.13 -4.24 -14.07
C SER A 272 5.28 -3.72 -13.22
N MET A 273 5.01 -3.45 -11.94
CA MET A 273 5.98 -2.89 -11.01
C MET A 273 5.86 -3.51 -9.61
N ALA A 274 6.88 -3.29 -8.78
CA ALA A 274 6.82 -3.48 -7.35
C ALA A 274 7.70 -2.47 -6.61
N TRP A 275 7.28 -2.10 -5.40
CA TRP A 275 7.91 -1.08 -4.56
C TRP A 275 8.15 -1.63 -3.17
N THR A 276 9.40 -1.64 -2.71
CA THR A 276 9.70 -1.87 -1.30
C THR A 276 9.35 -0.62 -0.49
N GLN A 277 9.11 -0.79 0.81
CA GLN A 277 9.22 0.28 1.80
C GLN A 277 10.63 0.89 1.80
N PRO A 278 10.76 2.14 2.29
CA PRO A 278 12.05 2.80 2.42
C PRO A 278 12.91 2.15 3.50
N PHE A 279 14.19 2.00 3.16
CA PHE A 279 15.30 1.76 4.06
C PHE A 279 15.85 3.13 4.50
N PHE A 280 15.61 3.51 5.75
CA PHE A 280 16.09 4.79 6.28
C PHE A 280 17.56 4.68 6.68
N VAL A 281 18.34 5.71 6.35
CA VAL A 281 19.77 5.78 6.66
C VAL A 281 19.94 6.67 7.88
N SER A 282 20.28 6.07 9.04
CA SER A 282 20.70 6.83 10.22
C SER A 282 22.11 7.35 10.01
N GLY A 283 22.28 8.67 10.10
CA GLY A 283 23.59 9.34 10.15
C GLY A 283 24.34 9.07 11.44
#